data_AF-A0A1L6MX37-F1
#
_entry.id   AF-A0A1L6MX37-F1
#
_cell.length_a   1.000
_cell.length_b   1.000
_cell.length_c   1.000
_cell.angle_alpha   90.00
_cell.angle_beta   90.00
_cell.angle_gamma   90.00
#
_symmetry.space_group_name_H-M   'P 1'
#
loop_
_entity.id
_entity.type
_entity.pdbx_description
1 polymer ?
#
loop_
_entity_poly.entity_id
_entity_poly.type
_entity_poly.pdbx_seq_one_letter_code
_entity_poly.pdbx_strand_id
1 'polypeptide(L)'
;MKSIRIVPGQLVGYIQVHVGSRMIALPVQAASLSPDEIGRTPGGFFIDATGQCGILVDHDASAPEIEEQIVRASCDAARHIARKFLN
;
A
#
# COMPACT_ATOMS: atom_id res chain seq x y z
N MET A 1 -10.25 -13.90 -14.55
CA MET A 1 -9.55 -13.34 -13.38
C MET A 1 -8.06 -13.45 -13.65
N LYS A 2 -7.40 -12.38 -14.09
CA LYS A 2 -5.94 -12.42 -14.37
C LYS A 2 -5.19 -12.28 -13.05
N SER A 3 -4.32 -13.24 -12.78
CA SER A 3 -3.49 -13.31 -11.59
C SER A 3 -2.27 -12.42 -11.81
N ILE A 4 -2.24 -11.27 -11.12
CA ILE A 4 -1.08 -10.38 -11.09
C ILE A 4 0.02 -11.11 -10.32
N ARG A 5 1.13 -11.41 -10.99
CA ARG A 5 2.33 -11.93 -10.32
C ARG A 5 3.02 -10.76 -9.63
N ILE A 6 2.65 -10.53 -8.37
CA ILE A 6 3.40 -9.66 -7.48
C ILE A 6 4.73 -10.38 -7.21
N VAL A 7 5.81 -9.96 -7.88
CA VAL A 7 7.17 -10.28 -7.40
C VAL A 7 7.24 -9.78 -5.96
N PRO A 8 7.71 -10.57 -4.99
CA PRO A 8 7.69 -10.17 -3.58
C PRO A 8 8.43 -8.85 -3.44
N GLY A 9 7.66 -7.79 -3.21
CA GLY A 9 8.18 -6.43 -3.15
C GLY A 9 9.20 -6.34 -2.03
N GLN A 10 10.29 -5.62 -2.27
CA GLN A 10 11.29 -5.36 -1.23
C GLN A 10 10.63 -4.57 -0.10
N LEU A 11 10.71 -5.07 1.13
CA LEU A 11 10.27 -4.30 2.30
C LEU A 11 11.15 -3.04 2.39
N VAL A 12 10.51 -1.88 2.24
CA VAL A 12 11.16 -0.57 2.34
C VAL A 12 11.15 -0.10 3.78
N GLY A 13 10.06 -0.38 4.50
CA GLY A 13 9.91 0.01 5.89
C GLY A 13 8.47 -0.14 6.37
N TYR A 14 8.13 0.64 7.39
CA TYR A 14 6.79 0.67 7.98
C TYR A 14 6.32 2.11 8.14
N ILE A 15 5.03 2.35 7.94
CA ILE A 15 4.38 3.59 8.31
C ILE A 15 3.40 3.35 9.46
N GLN A 16 3.31 4.32 10.37
CA GLN A 16 2.34 4.28 11.46
C GLN A 16 1.08 5.02 11.04
N VAL A 17 -0.04 4.32 11.04
CA VAL A 17 -1.36 4.89 10.80
C VAL A 17 -2.12 4.95 12.12
N HIS A 18 -2.57 6.14 12.47
CA HIS A 18 -3.40 6.38 13.64
C HIS A 18 -4.88 6.30 13.27
N VAL A 19 -5.63 5.45 13.99
CA VAL A 19 -7.08 5.32 13.85
C VAL A 19 -7.71 5.34 15.23
N GLY A 20 -8.35 6.47 15.56
CA GLY A 20 -8.84 6.72 16.92
C GLY A 20 -7.69 6.69 17.94
N SER A 21 -7.81 5.86 18.97
CA SER A 21 -6.76 5.65 19.98
C SER A 21 -5.74 4.57 19.62
N ARG A 22 -5.85 3.96 18.43
CA ARG A 22 -4.99 2.86 18.00
C ARG A 22 -3.95 3.34 16.99
N MET A 23 -2.73 2.81 17.15
CA MET A 23 -1.63 2.99 16.22
C MET A 23 -1.35 1.63 15.56
N ILE A 24 -1.36 1.59 14.24
CA ILE A 24 -1.13 0.37 13.46
C ILE A 24 0.04 0.61 12.52
N ALA A 25 1.05 -0.25 12.61
CA ALA A 25 2.18 -0.25 11.69
C ALA A 25 1.78 -1.02 10.42
N LEU A 26 1.90 -0.38 9.27
CA LEU A 26 1.67 -0.97 7.96
C LEU A 26 3.00 -1.14 7.22
N PRO A 27 3.30 -2.33 6.68
CA PRO A 27 4.49 -2.53 5.86
C PRO A 27 4.36 -1.74 4.56
N VAL A 28 5.44 -1.06 4.18
CA VAL A 28 5.61 -0.41 2.89
C VAL A 28 6.53 -1.31 2.05
N GLN A 29 6.02 -1.77 0.91
CA GLN A 29 6.72 -2.66 -0.01
C GLN A 29 6.93 -1.95 -1.34
N ALA A 30 8.15 -1.99 -1.85
CA ALA A 30 8.47 -1.52 -3.19
C ALA A 30 8.38 -2.69 -4.16
N ALA A 31 7.63 -2.53 -5.24
CA ALA A 31 7.56 -3.51 -6.32
C ALA A 31 7.86 -2.85 -7.66
N SER A 32 8.46 -3.61 -8.57
CA SER A 32 8.55 -3.23 -9.97
C SER A 32 7.15 -3.34 -10.58
N LEU A 33 6.49 -2.21 -10.78
CA LEU A 33 5.16 -2.16 -11.40
C LEU A 33 5.38 -2.04 -12.91
N SER A 34 5.59 -3.17 -13.59
CA SER A 34 5.91 -3.16 -15.02
C SER A 34 4.80 -2.47 -15.84
N PRO A 35 5.15 -1.53 -16.73
CA PRO A 35 4.18 -0.73 -17.50
C PRO A 35 3.49 -1.48 -18.65
N ASP A 36 3.85 -2.74 -18.93
CA ASP A 36 3.24 -3.55 -20.01
C ASP A 36 1.82 -4.05 -19.70
N GLU A 37 1.37 -3.95 -18.45
CA GLU A 37 -0.05 -4.12 -18.12
C GLU A 37 -0.76 -2.76 -18.25
N ILE A 38 -1.63 -2.66 -19.26
CA ILE A 38 -2.51 -1.52 -19.50
C ILE A 38 -3.17 -1.07 -18.19
N GLY A 39 -2.64 0.01 -17.63
CA GLY A 39 -3.00 0.52 -16.32
C GLY A 39 -1.85 0.34 -15.34
N ARG A 40 -0.98 1.36 -15.26
CA ARG A 40 -0.21 1.65 -14.04
C ARG A 40 -1.16 1.39 -12.88
N THR A 41 -0.90 0.39 -12.05
CA THR A 41 -1.45 0.43 -10.71
C THR A 41 -0.52 1.41 -10.02
N PRO A 42 -0.86 2.70 -9.85
CA PRO A 42 -0.03 3.55 -9.01
C PRO A 42 0.06 2.85 -7.66
N GLY A 43 1.22 2.87 -7.02
CA GLY A 43 1.35 2.36 -5.66
C GLY A 43 0.18 2.81 -4.78
N GLY A 44 -0.20 1.99 -3.80
CA GLY A 44 -1.42 2.19 -3.06
C GLY A 44 -1.58 1.27 -1.86
N PHE A 45 -2.68 1.47 -1.15
CA PHE A 45 -3.11 0.57 -0.08
C PHE A 45 -3.56 -0.77 -0.68
N PHE A 46 -3.12 -1.87 -0.10
CA PHE A 46 -3.58 -3.21 -0.45
C PHE A 46 -3.93 -4.03 0.78
N ILE A 47 -4.75 -5.07 0.54
CA ILE A 47 -5.06 -6.11 1.51
C ILE A 47 -4.67 -7.42 0.86
N ASP A 48 -3.82 -8.19 1.52
CA ASP A 48 -3.41 -9.49 1.00
C ASP A 48 -4.49 -10.57 1.19
N ALA A 49 -4.24 -11.77 0.67
CA ALA A 49 -5.16 -12.89 0.79
C ALA A 49 -5.39 -13.37 2.25
N THR A 50 -4.51 -12.99 3.18
CA THR A 50 -4.64 -13.28 4.62
C THR A 50 -5.40 -12.19 5.38
N GLY A 51 -5.80 -11.12 4.68
CA GLY A 51 -6.50 -9.97 5.28
C GLY A 51 -5.56 -8.97 5.96
N GLN A 52 -4.25 -9.08 5.75
CA GLN A 52 -3.26 -8.13 6.24
C GLN A 52 -3.19 -6.90 5.34
N CYS A 53 -3.07 -5.75 5.97
CA CYS A 53 -3.02 -4.45 5.34
C CYS A 53 -1.56 -4.07 5.02
N GLY A 54 -1.32 -3.45 3.87
CA GLY A 54 -0.01 -2.95 3.48
C GLY A 54 -0.09 -1.80 2.50
N ILE A 55 1.05 -1.18 2.24
CA ILE A 55 1.22 -0.14 1.23
C ILE A 55 2.22 -0.65 0.19
N LEU A 56 1.86 -0.55 -1.08
CA LEU A 56 2.73 -0.83 -2.21
C LEU A 56 3.18 0.49 -2.81
N VAL A 57 4.46 0.63 -3.13
CA VAL A 57 5.00 1.77 -3.87
C VAL A 57 5.71 1.28 -5.12
N ASP A 58 5.68 2.11 -6.16
CA ASP A 58 6.46 1.84 -7.37
C ASP A 58 7.94 2.14 -7.09
N HIS A 59 8.81 1.16 -7.33
CA HIS A 59 10.24 1.34 -7.14
C HIS A 59 10.90 2.25 -8.19
N ASP A 60 10.25 2.44 -9.35
CA ASP A 60 10.76 3.26 -10.45
C ASP A 60 10.27 4.71 -10.36
N ALA A 61 9.33 4.97 -9.45
CA ALA A 61 8.81 6.31 -9.22
C ALA A 61 9.86 7.19 -8.54
N SER A 62 9.80 8.49 -8.84
CA SER A 62 10.64 9.47 -8.16
C SER A 62 10.27 9.58 -6.68
N ALA A 63 11.23 10.01 -5.84
CA ALA A 63 10.98 10.22 -4.41
C ALA A 63 9.69 11.03 -4.07
N PRO A 64 9.37 12.16 -4.74
CA PRO A 64 8.12 12.87 -4.48
C PRO A 64 6.87 12.07 -4.89
N GLU A 65 6.94 11.27 -5.95
CA GLU A 65 5.83 10.40 -6.37
C GLU A 65 5.61 9.25 -5.38
N ILE A 66 6.69 8.67 -4.85
CA ILE A 66 6.63 7.64 -3.80
C ILE A 66 6.02 8.24 -2.52
N GLU A 67 6.43 9.44 -2.12
CA GLU A 67 5.87 10.12 -0.96
C GLU A 67 4.37 10.37 -1.13
N GLU A 68 3.94 10.86 -2.31
CA GLU A 68 2.52 11.07 -2.61
C GLU A 68 1.73 9.74 -2.58
N GLN A 69 2.29 8.66 -3.11
CA GLN A 69 1.69 7.32 -3.05
C GLN A 69 1.51 6.86 -1.61
N ILE A 70 2.53 7.02 -0.76
CA ILE A 70 2.47 6.66 0.66
C ILE A 70 1.39 7.47 1.38
N VAL A 71 1.31 8.78 1.14
CA VAL A 71 0.31 9.66 1.78
C VAL A 71 -1.10 9.25 1.38
N ARG A 72 -1.36 9.05 0.08
CA ARG A 72 -2.66 8.61 -0.43
C ARG A 72 -3.05 7.24 0.14
N ALA A 73 -2.13 6.28 0.07
CA ALA A 73 -2.33 4.92 0.59
C ALA A 73 -2.59 4.91 2.11
N SER A 74 -1.90 5.76 2.88
CA SER A 74 -2.09 5.86 4.33
C SER A 74 -3.50 6.36 4.68
N CYS A 75 -4.03 7.29 3.90
CA CYS A 75 -5.40 7.79 4.08
C CYS A 75 -6.44 6.68 3.80
N ASP A 76 -6.24 5.92 2.73
CA ASP A 76 -7.13 4.80 2.38
C ASP A 76 -7.05 3.66 3.39
N ALA A 77 -5.85 3.36 3.88
CA ALA A 77 -5.64 2.40 4.94
C ALA A 77 -6.34 2.84 6.23
N ALA A 78 -6.20 4.10 6.64
CA ALA A 78 -6.88 4.65 7.81
C ALA A 78 -8.40 4.53 7.69
N ARG A 79 -8.97 4.85 6.51
CA ARG A 79 -10.40 4.70 6.24
C ARG A 79 -10.86 3.24 6.31
N HIS A 80 -10.11 2.32 5.73
CA HIS A 80 -10.44 0.90 5.77
C HIS A 80 -10.42 0.36 7.20
N ILE A 81 -9.33 0.65 7.92
CA ILE A 81 -9.12 0.24 9.31
C ILE A 81 -10.20 0.84 10.21
N ALA A 82 -10.52 2.13 10.06
CA ALA A 82 -11.58 2.79 10.80
C ALA A 82 -12.91 2.07 10.61
N ARG A 83 -13.28 1.72 9.36
CA ARG A 83 -14.51 0.96 9.07
C ARG A 83 -14.49 -0.45 9.66
N LYS A 84 -13.31 -1.09 9.75
CA LYS A 84 -13.17 -2.43 10.32
C LYS A 84 -13.29 -2.44 11.85
N PHE A 85 -12.92 -1.34 12.52
CA PHE A 85 -12.89 -1.26 13.98
C PHE A 85 -14.01 -0.41 14.61
N LEU A 86 -14.72 0.40 13.84
CA LEU A 86 -15.83 1.26 14.29
C LEU A 86 -17.21 0.74 13.90
N ASN A 87 -17.30 -0.46 13.30
CA ASN A 87 -18.56 -1.19 13.11
C ASN A 87 -18.71 -2.30 14.14
#